data_AF-A0A843CWB9-F1
#
_entry.id   AF-A0A843CWB9-F1
#
_cell.length_a   1.000
_cell.length_b   1.000
_cell.length_c   1.000
_cell.angle_alpha   90.00
_cell.angle_beta   90.00
_cell.angle_gamma   90.00
#
_symmetry.space_group_name_H-M   'P 1'
#
loop_
_entity.id
_entity.type
_entity.pdbx_description
1 polymer ?
#
loop_
_entity_poly.entity_id
_entity_poly.type
_entity_poly.pdbx_seq_one_letter_code
_entity_poly.pdbx_strand_id
1 'polypeptide(L)'
;MESDFEKSVREFLARSPFCFRGLDQVQLALFCEALTHDSFSNEAADMDPPRKVPSYERLEFLGDAVLEFLVCEHVYKDTDISEGPMTDYKQDKVANHMLSQRLIEKGIDLDSIMRVGHGHIKGGKKSIEENMRADCFEALVAAIYLSYGLDEARRVVREIVL
;
A
#
# COMPACT_ATOMS: atom_id res chain seq x y z
N MET A 1 -15.28 20.14 2.51
CA MET A 1 -15.35 19.51 3.84
C MET A 1 -14.78 18.12 3.67
N GLU A 2 -13.84 17.73 4.53
CA GLU A 2 -13.15 16.45 4.44
C GLU A 2 -14.09 15.28 4.79
N SER A 3 -14.04 14.22 4.01
CA SER A 3 -14.83 13.00 4.20
C SER A 3 -14.33 12.16 5.39
N ASP A 4 -15.18 11.30 5.94
CA ASP A 4 -14.77 10.43 7.06
C ASP A 4 -13.67 9.44 6.66
N PHE A 5 -13.64 9.05 5.38
CA PHE A 5 -12.55 8.24 4.84
C PHE A 5 -11.21 8.99 4.85
N GLU A 6 -11.18 10.21 4.33
CA GLU A 6 -9.98 11.06 4.34
C GLU A 6 -9.43 11.28 5.76
N LYS A 7 -10.30 11.53 6.74
CA LYS A 7 -9.90 11.61 8.15
C LYS A 7 -9.27 10.30 8.65
N SER A 8 -9.89 9.17 8.33
CA SER A 8 -9.39 7.85 8.72
C SER A 8 -8.02 7.56 8.09
N VAL A 9 -7.80 7.98 6.84
CA VAL A 9 -6.52 7.86 6.14
C VAL A 9 -5.45 8.71 6.83
N ARG A 10 -5.75 9.96 7.22
CA ARG A 10 -4.82 10.80 7.99
C ARG A 10 -4.44 10.15 9.32
N GLU A 11 -5.43 9.61 10.04
CA GLU A 11 -5.19 8.94 11.32
C GLU A 11 -4.35 7.67 11.17
N PHE A 12 -4.58 6.89 10.12
CA PHE A 12 -3.78 5.72 9.78
C PHE A 12 -2.33 6.10 9.49
N LEU A 13 -2.09 7.09 8.61
CA LEU A 13 -0.74 7.52 8.21
C LEU A 13 0.01 8.27 9.32
N ALA A 14 -0.67 8.82 10.31
CA ALA A 14 -0.03 9.49 11.45
C ALA A 14 0.61 8.53 12.47
N ARG A 15 0.32 7.21 12.36
CA ARG A 15 0.85 6.15 13.23
C ARG A 15 2.19 5.62 12.69
N SER A 16 2.97 4.97 13.57
CA SER A 16 4.15 4.20 13.15
C SER A 16 3.72 3.08 12.20
N PRO A 17 4.50 2.74 11.16
CA PRO A 17 5.81 3.29 10.79
C PRO A 17 5.77 4.56 9.92
N PHE A 18 4.59 4.95 9.42
CA PHE A 18 4.45 6.02 8.44
C PHE A 18 4.79 7.40 9.03
N CYS A 19 4.18 7.74 10.17
CA CYS A 19 4.37 9.02 10.88
C CYS A 19 4.11 10.29 10.04
N PHE A 20 3.36 10.19 8.94
CA PHE A 20 3.05 11.31 8.07
C PHE A 20 1.94 12.17 8.70
N ARG A 21 2.26 13.44 8.95
CA ARG A 21 1.34 14.44 9.51
C ARG A 21 1.30 15.65 8.61
N GLY A 22 0.15 16.34 8.57
CA GLY A 22 0.01 17.57 7.80
C GLY A 22 -0.01 17.37 6.28
N LEU A 23 -0.50 16.22 5.80
CA LEU A 23 -0.67 15.96 4.36
C LEU A 23 -1.46 17.09 3.71
N ASP A 24 -0.97 17.64 2.60
CA ASP A 24 -1.80 18.50 1.77
C ASP A 24 -2.89 17.69 1.03
N GLN A 25 -3.75 18.37 0.27
CA GLN A 25 -4.86 17.71 -0.40
C GLN A 25 -4.40 16.78 -1.54
N VAL A 26 -3.26 17.08 -2.19
CA VAL A 26 -2.72 16.28 -3.29
C VAL A 26 -2.14 14.99 -2.74
N GLN A 27 -1.33 15.09 -1.69
CA GLN A 27 -0.78 13.94 -0.99
C GLN A 27 -1.89 13.05 -0.43
N LEU A 28 -2.88 13.66 0.26
CA LEU A 28 -4.00 12.90 0.81
C LEU A 28 -4.79 12.16 -0.27
N ALA A 29 -5.08 12.81 -1.39
CA ALA A 29 -5.78 12.17 -2.50
C ALA A 29 -5.01 10.96 -3.04
N LEU A 30 -3.68 11.06 -3.12
CA LEU A 30 -2.81 9.98 -3.57
C LEU A 30 -2.84 8.77 -2.62
N PHE A 31 -2.78 9.01 -1.31
CA PHE A 31 -2.93 7.93 -0.32
C PHE A 31 -4.34 7.34 -0.28
N CYS A 32 -5.37 8.16 -0.50
CA CYS A 32 -6.73 7.68 -0.65
C CYS A 32 -6.88 6.76 -1.86
N GLU A 33 -6.24 7.08 -3.00
CA GLU A 33 -6.17 6.21 -4.19
C GLU A 33 -5.46 4.89 -3.88
N ALA A 34 -4.29 4.94 -3.24
CA ALA A 34 -3.54 3.74 -2.83
C ALA A 34 -4.34 2.79 -1.93
N LEU A 35 -5.27 3.32 -1.14
CA LEU A 35 -6.12 2.56 -0.22
C LEU A 35 -7.47 2.16 -0.84
N THR A 36 -7.64 2.23 -2.16
CA THR A 36 -8.91 1.97 -2.85
C THR A 36 -8.79 0.85 -3.87
N HIS A 37 -9.50 -0.24 -3.60
CA HIS A 37 -9.60 -1.37 -4.50
C HIS A 37 -10.48 -1.06 -5.71
N ASP A 38 -10.22 -1.68 -6.86
CA ASP A 38 -10.97 -1.50 -8.10
C ASP A 38 -12.48 -1.81 -7.92
N SER A 39 -12.83 -2.81 -7.10
CA SER A 39 -14.22 -3.15 -6.77
C SER A 39 -15.02 -1.98 -6.20
N PHE A 40 -14.42 -1.11 -5.38
CA PHE A 40 -15.08 0.11 -4.91
C PHE A 40 -15.24 1.14 -6.03
N SER A 41 -14.20 1.28 -6.85
CA SER A 41 -14.17 2.23 -7.97
C SER A 41 -15.21 1.88 -9.04
N ASN A 42 -15.36 0.59 -9.36
CA ASN A 42 -16.35 0.06 -10.28
C ASN A 42 -17.77 0.30 -9.76
N GLU A 43 -18.06 -0.04 -8.51
CA GLU A 43 -19.37 0.23 -7.91
C GLU A 43 -19.71 1.73 -7.85
N ALA A 44 -18.71 2.59 -7.58
CA ALA A 44 -18.91 4.04 -7.58
C ALA A 44 -19.22 4.59 -8.99
N ALA A 45 -18.66 3.98 -10.03
CA ALA A 45 -18.94 4.33 -11.43
C ALA A 45 -20.35 3.93 -11.87
N ASP A 46 -20.93 2.90 -11.25
CA ASP A 46 -22.30 2.42 -11.52
C ASP A 46 -23.40 3.19 -10.75
N MET A 47 -23.04 4.11 -9.85
CA MET A 47 -24.00 4.95 -9.12
C MET A 47 -24.66 6.02 -10.00
N ASP A 48 -25.79 6.58 -9.54
CA ASP A 48 -26.44 7.74 -10.16
C ASP A 48 -26.47 8.95 -9.18
N PRO A 49 -25.72 10.03 -9.44
CA PRO A 49 -24.81 10.22 -10.58
C PRO A 49 -23.52 9.39 -10.44
N PRO A 50 -22.87 9.02 -11.56
CA PRO A 50 -21.65 8.21 -11.54
C PRO A 50 -20.50 9.00 -10.91
N ARG A 51 -19.70 8.32 -10.08
CA ARG A 51 -18.54 8.91 -9.42
C ARG A 51 -17.27 8.23 -9.91
N LYS A 52 -16.35 9.03 -10.43
CA LYS A 52 -15.00 8.55 -10.76
C LYS A 52 -14.13 8.55 -9.51
N VAL A 53 -13.84 7.37 -9.00
CA VAL A 53 -12.90 7.16 -7.91
C VAL A 53 -11.71 6.37 -8.47
N PRO A 54 -10.47 6.86 -8.37
CA PRO A 54 -9.29 6.09 -8.77
C PRO A 54 -9.05 4.88 -7.87
N SER A 55 -8.69 3.75 -8.49
CA SER A 55 -8.19 2.54 -7.84
C SER A 55 -6.67 2.57 -7.70
N TYR A 56 -6.14 1.71 -6.84
CA TYR A 56 -4.71 1.64 -6.58
C TYR A 56 -3.86 1.08 -7.74
N GLU A 57 -4.46 0.47 -8.77
CA GLU A 57 -3.76 -0.37 -9.77
C GLU A 57 -2.60 0.36 -10.48
N ARG A 58 -2.72 1.67 -10.74
CA ARG A 58 -1.64 2.45 -11.35
C ARG A 58 -0.51 2.75 -10.38
N LEU A 59 -0.84 2.92 -9.10
CA LEU A 59 0.14 3.12 -8.03
C LEU A 59 0.83 1.80 -7.70
N GLU A 60 0.09 0.70 -7.60
CA GLU A 60 0.62 -0.66 -7.46
C GLU A 60 1.70 -0.94 -8.52
N PHE A 61 1.39 -0.72 -9.80
CA PHE A 61 2.36 -0.91 -10.89
C PHE A 61 3.69 -0.16 -10.68
N LEU A 62 3.64 1.09 -10.19
CA LEU A 62 4.85 1.85 -9.88
C LEU A 62 5.50 1.36 -8.57
N GLY A 63 4.67 1.01 -7.61
CA GLY A 63 5.02 0.63 -6.26
C GLY A 63 5.80 -0.67 -6.19
N ASP A 64 5.37 -1.67 -6.96
CA ASP A 64 6.06 -2.94 -7.16
C ASP A 64 7.50 -2.70 -7.64
N ALA A 65 7.69 -1.94 -8.71
CA ALA A 65 9.03 -1.62 -9.23
C ALA A 65 9.91 -0.87 -8.20
N VAL A 66 9.33 0.04 -7.42
CA VAL A 66 10.06 0.74 -6.34
C VAL A 66 10.41 -0.22 -5.20
N LEU A 67 9.48 -1.08 -4.79
CA LEU A 67 9.68 -2.07 -3.74
C LEU A 67 10.76 -3.08 -4.14
N GLU A 68 10.68 -3.65 -5.34
CA GLU A 68 11.68 -4.56 -5.89
C GLU A 68 13.06 -3.91 -5.92
N PHE A 69 13.16 -2.65 -6.37
CA PHE A 69 14.41 -1.91 -6.38
C PHE A 69 15.00 -1.77 -4.97
N LEU A 70 14.17 -1.40 -3.98
CA LEU A 70 14.62 -1.20 -2.60
C LEU A 70 15.06 -2.52 -1.93
N VAL A 71 14.40 -3.63 -2.24
CA VAL A 71 14.79 -4.97 -1.79
C VAL A 71 16.11 -5.39 -2.45
N CYS A 72 16.25 -5.18 -3.77
CA CYS A 72 17.50 -5.42 -4.50
C CYS A 72 18.66 -4.60 -3.93
N GLU A 73 18.41 -3.31 -3.68
CA GLU A 73 19.41 -2.41 -3.11
C GLU A 73 19.85 -2.87 -1.72
N HIS A 74 18.91 -3.30 -0.88
CA HIS A 74 19.21 -3.82 0.46
C HIS A 74 20.05 -5.08 0.40
N VAL A 75 19.64 -6.09 -0.37
CA VAL A 75 20.37 -7.36 -0.43
C VAL A 75 21.77 -7.17 -1.02
N TYR A 76 21.93 -6.27 -2.00
CA TYR A 76 23.23 -5.96 -2.59
C TYR A 76 24.17 -5.23 -1.61
N LYS A 77 23.65 -4.32 -0.79
CA LYS A 77 24.47 -3.49 0.11
C LYS A 77 24.75 -4.14 1.46
N ASP A 78 23.77 -4.89 1.97
CA ASP A 78 23.74 -5.34 3.37
C ASP A 78 24.02 -6.86 3.50
N THR A 79 24.31 -7.56 2.39
CA THR A 79 24.66 -8.98 2.38
C THR A 79 25.78 -9.30 1.37
N ASP A 80 26.47 -10.43 1.57
CA ASP A 80 27.56 -10.92 0.69
C ASP A 80 27.15 -12.18 -0.13
N ILE A 81 25.85 -12.40 -0.34
CA ILE A 81 25.37 -13.59 -1.07
C ILE A 81 25.58 -13.45 -2.58
N SER A 82 25.62 -14.57 -3.31
CA SER A 82 25.77 -14.52 -4.78
C SER A 82 24.45 -14.15 -5.49
N GLU A 83 24.53 -13.79 -6.77
CA GLU A 83 23.39 -13.27 -7.55
C GLU A 83 22.17 -14.22 -7.55
N GLY A 84 22.34 -15.54 -7.69
CA GLY A 84 21.23 -16.49 -7.62
C GLY A 84 20.47 -16.40 -6.28
N PRO A 85 21.14 -16.56 -5.13
CA PRO A 85 20.55 -16.29 -3.82
C PRO A 85 19.97 -14.87 -3.62
N MET A 86 20.53 -13.83 -4.27
CA MET A 86 19.92 -12.48 -4.24
C MET A 86 18.56 -12.48 -4.93
N THR A 87 18.43 -13.18 -6.07
CA THR A 87 17.16 -13.34 -6.79
C THR A 87 16.14 -14.09 -5.93
N ASP A 88 16.54 -15.18 -5.27
CA ASP A 88 15.66 -15.94 -4.36
C ASP A 88 15.22 -15.06 -3.17
N TYR A 89 16.14 -14.31 -2.58
CA TYR A 89 15.84 -13.36 -1.49
C TYR A 89 14.84 -12.30 -1.93
N LYS A 90 15.02 -11.72 -3.12
CA LYS A 90 14.10 -10.73 -3.68
C LYS A 90 12.70 -11.33 -3.80
N GLN A 91 12.58 -12.49 -4.45
CA GLN A 91 11.31 -13.16 -4.70
C GLN A 91 10.57 -13.52 -3.41
N ASP A 92 11.29 -13.97 -2.38
CA ASP A 92 10.71 -14.22 -1.06
C ASP A 92 10.14 -12.94 -0.45
N LYS A 93 10.91 -11.84 -0.45
CA LYS A 93 10.53 -10.61 0.23
C LYS A 93 9.37 -9.86 -0.41
N VAL A 94 9.19 -9.96 -1.73
CA VAL A 94 8.12 -9.25 -2.46
C VAL A 94 6.91 -10.13 -2.77
N ALA A 95 6.92 -11.42 -2.43
CA ALA A 95 5.78 -12.28 -2.67
C ALA A 95 4.55 -11.82 -1.85
N ASN A 96 3.37 -11.83 -2.48
CA ASN A 96 2.12 -11.32 -1.86
C ASN A 96 1.84 -11.92 -0.48
N HIS A 97 2.02 -13.23 -0.33
CA HIS A 97 1.83 -13.92 0.96
C HIS A 97 2.79 -13.39 2.04
N MET A 98 4.05 -13.13 1.69
CA MET A 98 5.06 -12.60 2.60
C MET A 98 4.78 -11.13 2.96
N LEU A 99 4.45 -10.29 1.99
CA LEU A 99 4.07 -8.89 2.24
C LEU A 99 2.83 -8.81 3.14
N SER A 100 1.78 -9.54 2.81
CA SER A 100 0.55 -9.64 3.60
C SER A 100 0.84 -10.07 5.04
N GLN A 101 1.64 -11.13 5.22
CA GLN A 101 2.02 -11.61 6.55
C GLN A 101 2.81 -10.55 7.33
N ARG A 102 3.81 -9.91 6.70
CA ARG A 102 4.63 -8.88 7.35
C ARG A 102 3.82 -7.68 7.81
N LEU A 103 2.84 -7.24 7.01
CA LEU A 103 1.93 -6.16 7.39
C LEU A 103 1.13 -6.52 8.65
N ILE A 104 0.61 -7.74 8.71
CA ILE A 104 -0.12 -8.24 9.89
C ILE A 104 0.81 -8.30 11.11
N GLU A 105 2.01 -8.86 10.98
CA GLU A 105 3.01 -8.95 12.06
C GLU A 105 3.44 -7.59 12.59
N LYS A 106 3.50 -6.57 11.71
CA LYS A 106 3.83 -5.18 12.06
C LYS A 106 2.63 -4.39 12.59
N GLY A 107 1.45 -5.01 12.67
CA GLY A 107 0.22 -4.34 13.12
C GLY A 107 -0.30 -3.28 12.16
N ILE A 108 0.04 -3.38 10.86
CA ILE A 108 -0.44 -2.48 9.82
C ILE A 108 -1.79 -3.00 9.33
N ASP A 109 -2.84 -2.45 9.92
CA ASP A 109 -4.21 -2.87 9.67
C ASP A 109 -4.77 -2.25 8.37
N LEU A 110 -4.35 -2.80 7.23
CA LEU A 110 -4.90 -2.45 5.92
C LEU A 110 -6.37 -2.87 5.78
N ASP A 111 -6.76 -3.96 6.47
CA ASP A 111 -8.11 -4.52 6.39
C ASP A 111 -9.18 -3.53 6.79
N SER A 112 -8.94 -2.78 7.87
CA SER A 112 -9.90 -1.80 8.36
C SER A 112 -9.96 -0.55 7.49
N ILE A 113 -8.83 -0.10 6.93
CA ILE A 113 -8.76 1.18 6.22
C ILE A 113 -9.10 1.07 4.73
N MET A 114 -8.80 -0.03 4.04
CA MET A 114 -9.03 -0.17 2.59
C MET A 114 -10.49 0.06 2.19
N ARG A 115 -10.74 0.84 1.13
CA ARG A 115 -12.06 0.93 0.49
C ARG A 115 -12.22 -0.21 -0.51
N VAL A 116 -13.28 -0.97 -0.32
CA VAL A 116 -13.65 -2.11 -1.17
C VAL A 116 -15.14 -2.04 -1.48
N GLY A 117 -15.55 -2.64 -2.60
CA GLY A 117 -16.96 -2.78 -2.95
C GLY A 117 -17.73 -3.67 -1.97
N HIS A 118 -19.05 -3.60 -2.01
CA HIS A 118 -19.96 -4.36 -1.15
C HIS A 118 -19.74 -5.87 -1.25
N GLY A 119 -19.28 -6.39 -2.40
CA GLY A 119 -18.94 -7.80 -2.58
C GLY A 119 -17.90 -8.34 -1.59
N HIS A 120 -17.03 -7.48 -1.08
CA HIS A 120 -16.01 -7.82 -0.07
C HIS A 120 -16.51 -7.61 1.37
N ILE A 121 -17.77 -7.26 1.58
CA ILE A 121 -18.33 -7.05 2.93
C ILE A 121 -19.23 -8.23 3.29
N LYS A 122 -18.84 -9.00 4.31
CA LYS A 122 -19.62 -10.14 4.82
C LYS A 122 -19.87 -9.98 6.31
N GLY A 123 -21.14 -9.97 6.71
CA GLY A 123 -21.52 -9.82 8.12
C GLY A 123 -21.02 -8.52 8.77
N GLY A 124 -20.90 -7.44 7.98
CA GLY A 124 -20.39 -6.14 8.42
C GLY A 124 -18.87 -6.04 8.55
N LYS A 125 -18.11 -7.07 8.14
CA LYS A 125 -16.65 -7.06 8.11
C LYS A 125 -16.13 -7.13 6.67
N LYS A 126 -15.04 -6.40 6.41
CA LYS A 126 -14.31 -6.48 5.14
C LYS A 126 -13.58 -7.82 5.07
N SER A 127 -13.64 -8.44 3.90
CA SER A 127 -12.92 -9.66 3.53
C SER A 127 -11.80 -9.23 2.58
N ILE A 128 -10.62 -9.01 3.14
CA ILE A 128 -9.42 -8.61 2.39
C ILE A 128 -8.53 -9.84 2.23
N GLU A 129 -8.15 -10.13 0.98
CA GLU A 129 -7.30 -11.26 0.60
C GLU A 129 -5.82 -10.88 0.66
N GLU A 130 -4.91 -11.86 0.58
CA GLU A 130 -3.47 -11.60 0.69
C GLU A 130 -2.94 -10.70 -0.43
N ASN A 131 -3.39 -10.93 -1.66
CA ASN A 131 -3.02 -10.13 -2.82
C ASN A 131 -3.51 -8.69 -2.66
N MET A 132 -4.77 -8.49 -2.25
CA MET A 132 -5.32 -7.16 -2.01
C MET A 132 -4.48 -6.36 -0.99
N ARG A 133 -3.94 -7.01 0.06
CA ARG A 133 -3.05 -6.35 1.03
C ARG A 133 -1.70 -6.00 0.41
N ALA A 134 -1.12 -6.93 -0.36
CA ALA A 134 0.17 -6.75 -1.02
C ALA A 134 0.09 -5.59 -2.05
N ASP A 135 -0.87 -5.65 -2.97
CA ASP A 135 -1.08 -4.66 -4.02
C ASP A 135 -1.33 -3.26 -3.43
N CYS A 136 -2.15 -3.20 -2.36
CA CYS A 136 -2.41 -1.97 -1.61
C CYS A 136 -1.14 -1.42 -0.95
N PHE A 137 -0.29 -2.29 -0.40
CA PHE A 137 0.98 -1.87 0.19
C PHE A 137 1.96 -1.36 -0.87
N GLU A 138 2.07 -2.02 -2.02
CA GLU A 138 2.85 -1.54 -3.16
C GLU A 138 2.35 -0.16 -3.60
N ALA A 139 1.05 0.02 -3.73
CA ALA A 139 0.46 1.32 -4.02
C ALA A 139 0.78 2.39 -2.96
N LEU A 140 0.82 2.01 -1.67
CA LEU A 140 1.29 2.90 -0.60
C LEU A 140 2.78 3.25 -0.78
N VAL A 141 3.64 2.30 -1.15
CA VAL A 141 5.05 2.55 -1.46
C VAL A 141 5.18 3.59 -2.60
N ALA A 142 4.38 3.47 -3.66
CA ALA A 142 4.32 4.48 -4.72
C ALA A 142 3.84 5.85 -4.21
N ALA A 143 2.78 5.89 -3.40
CA ALA A 143 2.28 7.15 -2.83
C ALA A 143 3.33 7.84 -1.94
N ILE A 144 4.09 7.07 -1.16
CA ILE A 144 5.21 7.56 -0.34
C ILE A 144 6.32 8.09 -1.24
N TYR A 145 6.74 7.32 -2.24
CA TYR A 145 7.77 7.72 -3.20
C TYR A 145 7.43 9.04 -3.90
N LEU A 146 6.19 9.18 -4.39
CA LEU A 146 5.72 10.37 -5.09
C LEU A 146 5.56 11.59 -4.15
N SER A 147 5.20 11.36 -2.88
CA SER A 147 4.96 12.43 -1.91
C SER A 147 6.22 12.91 -1.19
N TYR A 148 7.16 12.00 -0.92
CA TYR A 148 8.28 12.20 0.00
C TYR A 148 9.63 11.74 -0.55
N GLY A 149 9.66 11.15 -1.75
CA GLY A 149 10.88 10.67 -2.39
C GLY A 149 11.32 9.27 -1.96
N LEU A 150 12.37 8.78 -2.62
CA LEU A 150 12.89 7.42 -2.46
C LEU A 150 13.44 7.14 -1.06
N ASP A 151 13.97 8.14 -0.37
CA ASP A 151 14.54 7.95 0.96
C ASP A 151 13.50 7.61 2.02
N GLU A 152 12.32 8.26 1.99
CA GLU A 152 11.23 7.91 2.88
C GLU A 152 10.59 6.57 2.51
N ALA A 153 10.48 6.27 1.21
CA ALA A 153 10.04 4.95 0.76
C ALA A 153 10.98 3.85 1.30
N ARG A 154 12.30 4.06 1.19
CA ARG A 154 13.32 3.14 1.74
C ARG A 154 13.17 2.96 3.25
N ARG A 155 12.95 4.03 4.01
CA ARG A 155 12.77 3.96 5.46
C ARG A 155 11.58 3.05 5.82
N VAL A 156 10.44 3.29 5.20
CA VAL A 156 9.20 2.54 5.46
C VAL A 156 9.32 1.07 5.01
N VAL A 157 9.86 0.82 3.81
CA VAL A 157 10.10 -0.55 3.32
C VAL A 157 11.06 -1.30 4.25
N ARG A 158 12.13 -0.65 4.73
CA ARG A 158 13.05 -1.26 5.69
C ARG A 158 12.39 -1.60 7.03
N GLU A 159 11.47 -0.77 7.51
CA GLU A 159 10.80 -1.02 8.79
C GLU A 159 9.77 -2.16 8.71
N ILE A 160 9.16 -2.36 7.54
CA ILE A 160 8.07 -3.32 7.34
C ILE A 160 8.57 -4.65 6.77
N VAL A 161 9.33 -4.60 5.68
CA VAL A 161 9.64 -5.76 4.81
C VAL A 161 10.98 -6.41 5.15
N LEU A 162 12.00 -5.60 5.44
CA LEU A 162 13.39 -6.05 5.60
C LEU A 162 13.65 -6.52 7.03
#